data_AF-A0A836IDQ6-F1
#
_entry.id   AF-A0A836IDQ6-F1
#
_cell.length_a   1.000
_cell.length_b   1.000
_cell.length_c   1.000
_cell.angle_alpha   90.00
_cell.angle_beta   90.00
_cell.angle_gamma   90.00
#
_symmetry.space_group_name_H-M   'P 1'
#
loop_
_entity.id
_entity.type
_entity.pdbx_description
1 polymer ?
#
loop_
_entity_poly.entity_id
_entity_poly.type
_entity_poly.pdbx_seq_one_letter_code
_entity_poly.pdbx_strand_id
1 'polypeptide(L)'
;MPSLGSCPASSCSVTAEPRFIMDFSLNKVAKYFRLLGYDTLCSRDVPQAELIHVACAQGRTLVTCSRPLARSAHVHNHRVLAMRCGTATAMVGAARRVVAYDSDGDSIYSEDSEEADVVLRCLFTQQWRSSGFNRAMIDLIQQAGLTYDLNRVFRRCVTCNELLVSVEKKAVRSRVVAKIYEIYDEFTECPVCGKVFWGFDGENAINYKSFRSLNLLRSLCISAGAPVEEERTRLTRFRCFRSFPRISKVLIFSYLEDVDLGSMIDVFPALRDLAEDVKESRQTGKPVDKMQLIKQTSRRVEGKAPRRRGNKKELQRISQAEH
;
A
#
# COMPACT_ATOMS: atom_id res chain seq x y z
N MET A 1 -22.70 -48.49 36.93
CA MET A 1 -21.77 -47.54 36.27
C MET A 1 -22.32 -47.22 34.88
N PRO A 2 -23.13 -46.16 34.70
CA PRO A 2 -23.47 -45.66 33.38
C PRO A 2 -22.57 -44.48 33.02
N SER A 3 -21.93 -44.60 31.86
CA SER A 3 -21.21 -43.56 31.14
C SER A 3 -22.20 -42.65 30.40
N LEU A 4 -22.18 -41.35 30.70
CA LEU A 4 -22.90 -40.33 29.94
C LEU A 4 -22.06 -39.04 29.85
N GLY A 5 -21.84 -38.58 28.62
CA GLY A 5 -21.77 -37.15 28.31
C GLY A 5 -20.39 -36.52 28.12
N SER A 6 -19.60 -36.97 27.16
CA SER A 6 -18.58 -36.10 26.55
C SER A 6 -19.27 -35.12 25.61
N CYS A 7 -19.35 -33.84 26.01
CA CYS A 7 -19.73 -32.74 25.14
C CYS A 7 -18.81 -32.69 23.89
N PRO A 8 -19.33 -32.42 22.68
CA PRO A 8 -18.46 -32.11 21.56
C PRO A 8 -17.77 -30.79 21.87
N ALA A 9 -16.44 -30.81 21.89
CA ALA A 9 -15.62 -29.63 21.95
C ALA A 9 -16.07 -28.67 20.85
N SER A 10 -16.51 -27.47 21.27
CA SER A 10 -16.82 -26.35 20.41
C SER A 10 -15.59 -25.98 19.57
N SER A 11 -15.50 -26.55 18.38
CA SER A 11 -14.65 -26.05 17.30
C SER A 11 -15.32 -24.81 16.71
N CYS A 12 -14.81 -23.62 17.04
CA CYS A 12 -14.68 -22.49 16.12
C CYS A 12 -14.36 -21.20 16.88
N SER A 13 -13.11 -20.78 16.82
CA SER A 13 -12.80 -19.37 16.66
C SER A 13 -11.69 -19.24 15.64
N VAL A 14 -12.05 -19.31 14.36
CA VAL A 14 -11.24 -18.65 13.33
C VAL A 14 -11.30 -17.17 13.72
N THR A 15 -10.25 -16.66 14.36
CA THR A 15 -10.14 -15.23 14.66
C THR A 15 -10.17 -14.51 13.33
N ALA A 16 -11.30 -13.87 13.01
CA ALA A 16 -11.46 -13.13 11.77
C ALA A 16 -10.34 -12.10 11.65
N GLU A 17 -9.72 -12.00 10.47
CA GLU A 17 -8.59 -11.08 10.25
C GLU A 17 -8.97 -9.65 10.65
N PRO A 18 -8.09 -8.91 11.34
CA PRO A 18 -8.45 -7.58 11.82
C PRO A 18 -8.66 -6.62 10.64
N ARG A 19 -9.79 -5.93 10.68
CA ARG A 19 -10.19 -4.92 9.69
C ARG A 19 -10.09 -3.54 10.31
N PHE A 20 -9.66 -2.56 9.53
CA PHE A 20 -9.40 -1.21 9.97
C PHE A 20 -10.21 -0.19 9.17
N ILE A 21 -10.53 0.93 9.81
CA ILE A 21 -11.01 2.14 9.17
C ILE A 21 -10.20 3.31 9.70
N MET A 22 -9.78 4.19 8.79
CA MET A 22 -8.93 5.33 9.12
C MET A 22 -9.48 6.60 8.51
N ASP A 23 -9.30 7.72 9.19
CA ASP A 23 -9.50 9.02 8.59
C ASP A 23 -8.56 9.25 7.38
N PHE A 24 -8.96 10.10 6.44
CA PHE A 24 -8.18 10.32 5.22
C PHE A 24 -6.79 10.94 5.48
N SER A 25 -6.59 11.62 6.62
CA SER A 25 -5.28 12.19 6.96
C SER A 25 -4.22 11.09 7.22
N LEU A 26 -4.67 9.89 7.61
CA LEU A 26 -3.85 8.70 7.77
C LEU A 26 -3.69 7.87 6.49
N ASN A 27 -4.04 8.37 5.30
CA ASN A 27 -3.95 7.61 4.05
C ASN A 27 -2.55 7.01 3.80
N LYS A 28 -1.47 7.70 4.23
CA LYS A 28 -0.13 7.11 4.15
C LYS A 28 0.00 5.83 4.99
N VAL A 29 -0.53 5.81 6.22
CA VAL A 29 -0.54 4.62 7.08
C VAL A 29 -1.45 3.54 6.51
N ALA A 30 -2.64 3.93 6.04
CA ALA A 30 -3.58 3.00 5.42
C ALA A 30 -2.93 2.23 4.26
N LYS A 31 -2.12 2.90 3.44
CA LYS A 31 -1.35 2.25 2.38
C LYS A 31 -0.41 1.18 2.93
N TYR A 32 0.28 1.43 4.05
CA TYR A 32 1.20 0.44 4.63
C TYR A 32 0.46 -0.75 5.24
N PHE A 33 -0.68 -0.54 5.88
CA PHE A 33 -1.52 -1.64 6.37
C PHE A 33 -2.06 -2.49 5.20
N ARG A 34 -2.48 -1.84 4.10
CA ARG A 34 -2.87 -2.53 2.85
C ARG A 34 -1.71 -3.28 2.21
N LEU A 35 -0.50 -2.72 2.23
CA LEU A 35 0.69 -3.41 1.74
C LEU A 35 0.99 -4.64 2.61
N LEU A 36 0.81 -4.59 3.94
CA LEU A 36 0.84 -5.76 4.82
C LEU A 36 -0.36 -6.73 4.60
N GLY A 37 -1.30 -6.34 3.74
CA GLY A 37 -2.48 -7.09 3.31
C GLY A 37 -3.67 -7.09 4.27
N TYR A 38 -3.69 -6.17 5.25
CA TYR A 38 -4.85 -5.96 6.12
C TYR A 38 -5.92 -5.11 5.43
N ASP A 39 -7.19 -5.51 5.60
CA ASP A 39 -8.34 -4.75 5.13
C ASP A 39 -8.40 -3.40 5.84
N THR A 40 -8.07 -2.31 5.15
CA THR A 40 -8.01 -0.96 5.70
C THR A 40 -8.78 0.04 4.84
N LEU A 41 -10.00 0.36 5.28
CA LEU A 41 -10.84 1.38 4.66
C LEU A 41 -10.28 2.78 4.99
N CYS A 42 -10.03 3.58 3.96
CA CYS A 42 -9.59 4.97 4.07
C CYS A 42 -9.92 5.63 2.74
N SER A 43 -11.05 6.35 2.68
CA SER A 43 -11.54 7.08 1.51
C SER A 43 -11.88 8.51 1.89
N ARG A 44 -11.82 9.42 0.91
CA ARG A 44 -12.33 10.80 1.07
C ARG A 44 -13.86 10.84 1.09
N ASP A 45 -14.49 9.84 0.49
CA ASP A 45 -15.94 9.79 0.30
C ASP A 45 -16.69 9.42 1.58
N VAL A 46 -15.97 8.96 2.62
CA VAL A 46 -16.54 8.69 3.95
C VAL A 46 -16.25 9.90 4.84
N PRO A 47 -17.27 10.73 5.18
CA PRO A 47 -17.08 11.87 6.05
C PRO A 47 -16.61 11.45 7.44
N GLN A 48 -15.85 12.32 8.12
CA GLN A 48 -15.32 12.03 9.46
C GLN A 48 -16.44 11.69 10.47
N ALA A 49 -17.61 12.33 10.34
CA ALA A 49 -18.78 12.10 11.20
C ALA A 49 -19.34 10.67 11.08
N GLU A 50 -19.12 9.99 9.96
CA GLU A 50 -19.66 8.66 9.70
C GLU A 50 -18.68 7.54 10.04
N LEU A 51 -17.42 7.86 10.33
CA LEU A 51 -16.38 6.86 10.58
C LEU A 51 -16.72 5.92 11.74
N ILE A 52 -17.28 6.44 12.84
CA ILE A 52 -17.69 5.62 14.00
C ILE A 52 -18.82 4.67 13.60
N HIS A 53 -19.84 5.18 12.91
CA HIS A 53 -20.97 4.39 12.43
C HIS A 53 -20.51 3.27 11.49
N VAL A 54 -19.73 3.61 10.46
CA VAL A 54 -19.19 2.62 9.51
C VAL A 54 -18.26 1.62 10.21
N ALA A 55 -17.47 2.06 11.18
CA ALA A 55 -16.62 1.17 11.97
C ALA A 55 -17.45 0.13 12.74
N CYS A 56 -18.51 0.56 13.42
CA CYS A 56 -19.38 -0.32 14.18
C CYS A 56 -20.15 -1.28 13.26
N ALA A 57 -20.78 -0.76 12.20
CA ALA A 57 -21.56 -1.56 11.25
C ALA A 57 -20.73 -2.64 10.54
N GLN A 58 -19.44 -2.38 10.27
CA GLN A 58 -18.57 -3.31 9.55
C GLN A 58 -17.59 -4.09 10.44
N GLY A 59 -17.69 -3.94 11.78
CA GLY A 59 -16.78 -4.58 12.73
C GLY A 59 -15.32 -4.18 12.55
N ARG A 60 -15.04 -2.91 12.22
CA ARG A 60 -13.69 -2.40 11.96
C ARG A 60 -13.12 -1.68 13.19
N THR A 61 -11.82 -1.82 13.39
CA THR A 61 -11.06 -1.01 14.34
C THR A 61 -10.84 0.39 13.75
N LEU A 62 -11.25 1.43 14.47
CA LEU A 62 -10.99 2.81 14.09
C LEU A 62 -9.55 3.18 14.45
N VAL A 63 -8.79 3.73 13.49
CA VAL A 63 -7.47 4.32 13.74
C VAL A 63 -7.52 5.79 13.39
N THR A 64 -7.10 6.68 14.30
CA THR A 64 -7.13 8.12 14.05
C THR A 64 -6.02 8.90 14.73
N CYS A 65 -5.61 10.02 14.13
CA CYS A 65 -4.84 11.06 14.81
C CYS A 65 -5.67 12.29 15.24
N SER A 66 -6.98 12.27 14.95
CA SER A 66 -7.91 13.34 15.32
C SER A 66 -8.35 13.20 16.78
N ARG A 67 -7.90 14.14 17.63
CA ARG A 67 -8.33 14.18 19.05
C ARG A 67 -9.86 14.35 19.20
N PRO A 68 -10.55 15.17 18.39
CA PRO A 68 -12.02 15.22 18.42
C PRO A 68 -12.64 13.86 18.11
N LEU A 69 -12.18 13.16 17.08
CA LEU A 69 -12.73 11.85 16.70
C LEU A 69 -12.48 10.78 17.77
N ALA A 70 -11.27 10.77 18.35
CA ALA A 70 -10.95 9.87 19.46
C ALA A 70 -11.83 10.12 20.69
N ARG A 71 -12.13 11.40 21.00
CA ARG A 71 -13.10 11.75 22.05
C ARG A 71 -14.50 11.27 21.71
N SER A 72 -14.98 11.48 20.48
CA SER A 72 -16.28 10.99 20.03
C SER A 72 -16.39 9.46 20.15
N ALA A 73 -15.34 8.72 19.79
CA ALA A 73 -15.30 7.26 19.95
C ALA A 73 -15.36 6.83 21.43
N HIS A 74 -14.69 7.58 22.32
CA HIS A 74 -14.77 7.33 23.76
C HIS A 74 -16.18 7.59 24.33
N VAL A 75 -16.82 8.69 23.93
CA VAL A 75 -18.20 9.02 24.33
C VAL A 75 -19.19 7.96 23.83
N HIS A 76 -19.06 7.54 22.57
CA HIS A 76 -19.83 6.43 22.00
C HIS A 76 -19.70 5.16 22.85
N ASN A 77 -18.46 4.75 23.17
CA ASN A 77 -18.21 3.56 23.97
C ASN A 77 -18.80 3.67 25.38
N HIS A 78 -18.70 4.83 26.03
CA HIS A 78 -19.29 5.05 27.36
C HIS A 78 -20.82 4.91 27.31
N ARG A 79 -21.47 5.48 26.28
CA ARG A 79 -22.92 5.33 26.04
C ARG A 79 -23.31 3.87 25.86
N VAL A 80 -22.63 3.13 24.99
CA VAL A 80 -22.90 1.70 24.74
C VAL A 80 -22.72 0.86 25.99
N LEU A 81 -21.68 1.11 26.80
CA LEU A 81 -21.46 0.38 28.05
C LEU A 81 -22.52 0.68 29.11
N ALA A 82 -22.96 1.95 29.23
CA ALA A 82 -24.02 2.33 30.16
C ALA A 82 -25.36 1.65 29.82
N MET A 83 -25.69 1.54 28.52
CA MET A 83 -26.88 0.81 28.07
C MET A 83 -26.79 -0.69 28.41
N ARG A 84 -25.61 -1.31 28.23
CA ARG A 84 -25.39 -2.74 28.50
C ARG A 84 -25.43 -3.10 30.00
N CYS A 85 -25.05 -2.19 30.89
CA CYS A 85 -25.04 -2.43 32.34
C CYS A 85 -26.39 -2.17 33.04
N GLY A 86 -27.45 -1.81 32.31
CA GLY A 86 -28.78 -1.56 32.89
C GLY A 86 -28.85 -0.36 33.85
N THR A 87 -27.79 0.45 33.96
CA THR A 87 -27.73 1.65 34.80
C THR A 87 -28.36 2.88 34.14
N ALA A 88 -28.95 2.71 32.95
CA ALA A 88 -29.62 3.77 32.21
C ALA A 88 -31.02 4.08 32.79
N THR A 89 -31.08 4.53 34.04
CA THR A 89 -32.15 5.46 34.43
C THR A 89 -31.90 6.75 33.67
N ALA A 90 -32.73 7.01 32.65
CA ALA A 90 -32.96 8.31 32.03
C ALA A 90 -31.70 9.12 31.64
N MET A 91 -31.10 8.78 30.51
CA MET A 91 -30.57 9.82 29.61
C MET A 91 -31.35 9.77 28.30
N VAL A 92 -32.58 10.29 28.35
CA VAL A 92 -33.31 10.76 27.17
C VAL A 92 -32.55 12.00 26.68
N GLY A 93 -31.56 11.75 25.84
CA GLY A 93 -30.60 12.74 25.38
C GLY A 93 -29.52 12.06 24.56
N ALA A 94 -29.93 11.19 23.64
CA ALA A 94 -29.05 10.73 22.58
C ALA A 94 -28.41 11.97 21.93
N ALA A 95 -27.11 11.93 21.65
CA ALA A 95 -26.41 12.97 20.92
C ALA A 95 -26.98 13.01 19.49
N ARG A 96 -28.09 13.73 19.32
CA ARG A 96 -28.84 13.80 18.09
C ARG A 96 -28.06 14.60 17.07
N ARG A 97 -27.86 14.03 15.87
CA ARG A 97 -27.31 14.75 14.71
C ARG A 97 -28.32 15.83 14.31
N VAL A 98 -27.93 17.10 14.39
CA VAL A 98 -28.74 18.21 13.84
C VAL A 98 -28.70 18.08 12.33
N VAL A 99 -29.85 17.79 11.72
CA VAL A 99 -29.97 17.55 10.28
C VAL A 99 -30.42 18.82 9.56
N ALA A 100 -31.23 19.65 10.21
CA ALA A 100 -31.67 20.94 9.71
C ALA A 100 -32.10 21.86 10.87
N TYR A 101 -32.32 23.13 10.57
CA TYR A 101 -33.06 24.07 11.42
C TYR A 101 -34.41 24.33 10.74
N ASP A 102 -35.50 24.32 11.50
CA ASP A 102 -36.79 24.75 10.95
C ASP A 102 -36.87 26.29 10.81
N SER A 103 -37.96 26.77 10.23
CA SER A 103 -38.19 28.20 9.99
C SER A 103 -38.27 29.02 11.29
N ASP A 104 -38.47 28.37 12.43
CA ASP A 104 -38.57 29.00 13.75
C ASP A 104 -37.23 28.98 14.51
N GLY A 105 -36.20 28.35 13.91
CA GLY A 105 -34.85 28.27 14.47
C GLY A 105 -34.63 27.09 15.40
N ASP A 106 -35.61 26.20 15.52
CA ASP A 106 -35.50 24.99 16.32
C ASP A 106 -34.73 23.90 15.56
N SER A 107 -33.90 23.16 16.30
CA SER A 107 -33.04 22.12 15.73
C SER A 107 -33.85 20.85 15.44
N ILE A 108 -33.90 20.42 14.18
CA ILE A 108 -34.50 19.15 13.77
C ILE A 108 -33.45 18.04 13.88
N TYR A 109 -33.81 16.99 14.59
CA TYR A 109 -32.96 15.84 14.88
C TYR A 109 -33.38 14.62 14.05
N SER A 110 -32.43 13.85 13.49
CA SER A 110 -32.77 12.57 12.86
C SER A 110 -33.14 11.52 13.91
N GLU A 111 -34.27 10.85 13.71
CA GLU A 111 -34.71 9.73 14.56
C GLU A 111 -34.06 8.39 14.17
N ASP A 112 -33.42 8.32 12.99
CA ASP A 112 -32.93 7.06 12.40
C ASP A 112 -31.41 6.96 12.34
N SER A 113 -30.76 6.90 13.50
CA SER A 113 -29.48 6.20 13.54
C SER A 113 -29.54 5.16 14.65
N GLU A 114 -29.88 3.93 14.27
CA GLU A 114 -29.51 2.73 14.99
C GLU A 114 -27.98 2.71 15.12
N GLU A 115 -27.44 3.51 16.05
CA GLU A 115 -26.03 3.47 16.38
C GLU A 115 -25.78 2.08 16.96
N ALA A 116 -25.26 1.18 16.13
CA ALA A 116 -25.00 -0.21 16.49
C ALA A 116 -24.39 -0.27 17.90
N ASP A 117 -25.04 -1.03 18.80
CA ASP A 117 -24.70 -1.22 20.21
C ASP A 117 -23.39 -2.00 20.38
N VAL A 118 -22.33 -1.53 19.74
CA VAL A 118 -21.04 -2.18 19.62
C VAL A 118 -20.00 -1.25 20.22
N VAL A 119 -19.28 -1.76 21.21
CA VAL A 119 -18.11 -1.08 21.76
C VAL A 119 -17.03 -1.08 20.69
N LEU A 120 -16.66 0.11 20.25
CA LEU A 120 -15.70 0.32 19.18
C LEU A 120 -14.26 0.22 19.71
N ARG A 121 -13.43 -0.58 19.06
CA ARG A 121 -11.98 -0.52 19.27
C ARG A 121 -11.43 0.71 18.53
N CYS A 122 -10.87 1.67 19.27
CA CYS A 122 -10.26 2.87 18.72
C CYS A 122 -8.77 2.93 19.08
N LEU A 123 -7.91 3.05 18.07
CA LEU A 123 -6.47 3.25 18.19
C LEU A 123 -6.14 4.71 17.88
N PHE A 124 -5.55 5.40 18.85
CA PHE A 124 -5.13 6.78 18.67
C PHE A 124 -3.61 6.84 18.48
N THR A 125 -3.18 7.66 17.53
CA THR A 125 -1.77 7.96 17.31
C THR A 125 -1.55 9.47 17.25
N GLN A 126 -0.45 9.95 17.82
CA GLN A 126 -0.14 11.37 17.76
C GLN A 126 0.31 11.75 16.34
N GLN A 127 -0.04 12.96 15.90
CA GLN A 127 0.36 13.44 14.60
C GLN A 127 1.90 13.51 14.49
N TRP A 128 2.46 12.92 13.45
CA TRP A 128 3.90 12.86 13.23
C TRP A 128 4.33 13.78 12.07
N ARG A 129 5.52 14.36 12.19
CA ARG A 129 6.26 14.92 11.05
C ARG A 129 6.96 13.80 10.27
N SER A 130 7.52 14.10 9.10
CA SER A 130 8.18 13.11 8.23
C SER A 130 9.22 12.23 8.96
N SER A 131 9.98 12.78 9.91
CA SER A 131 10.97 12.03 10.71
C SER A 131 10.36 11.08 11.75
N GLY A 132 9.12 11.29 12.17
CA GLY A 132 8.42 10.46 13.18
C GLY A 132 7.58 9.32 12.61
N PHE A 133 7.52 9.18 11.29
CA PHE A 133 6.64 8.20 10.64
C PHE A 133 6.93 6.75 11.04
N ASN A 134 8.20 6.35 11.08
CA ASN A 134 8.57 4.97 11.42
C ASN A 134 8.17 4.63 12.86
N ARG A 135 8.37 5.55 13.80
CA ARG A 135 7.95 5.38 15.20
C ARG A 135 6.44 5.23 15.31
N ALA A 136 5.69 6.12 14.65
CA ALA A 136 4.22 6.03 14.64
C ALA A 136 3.73 4.71 14.01
N MET A 137 4.38 4.23 12.96
CA MET A 137 4.08 2.92 12.37
C MET A 137 4.37 1.77 13.33
N ILE A 138 5.50 1.80 14.05
CA ILE A 138 5.85 0.79 15.06
C ILE A 138 4.78 0.73 16.15
N ASP A 139 4.43 1.89 16.72
CA ASP A 139 3.41 2.00 17.77
C ASP A 139 2.05 1.47 17.28
N LEU A 140 1.67 1.78 16.04
CA LEU A 140 0.43 1.31 15.43
C LEU A 140 0.44 -0.19 15.13
N ILE A 141 1.55 -0.74 14.64
CA ILE A 141 1.70 -2.19 14.40
C ILE A 141 1.51 -2.95 15.71
N GLN A 142 2.16 -2.49 16.78
CA GLN A 142 2.06 -3.09 18.10
C GLN A 142 0.63 -2.99 18.66
N GLN A 143 0.04 -1.80 18.66
CA GLN A 143 -1.32 -1.59 19.17
C GLN A 143 -2.37 -2.34 18.35
N ALA A 144 -2.22 -2.39 17.03
CA ALA A 144 -3.17 -3.08 16.16
C ALA A 144 -3.02 -4.61 16.20
N GLY A 145 -1.89 -5.12 16.69
CA GLY A 145 -1.59 -6.56 16.73
C GLY A 145 -1.29 -7.12 15.35
N LEU A 146 -0.62 -6.35 14.49
CA LEU A 146 -0.28 -6.80 13.14
C LEU A 146 0.89 -7.79 13.19
N THR A 147 0.75 -8.88 12.45
CA THR A 147 1.82 -9.82 12.13
C THR A 147 2.41 -9.52 10.75
N TYR A 148 3.67 -9.92 10.55
CA TYR A 148 4.30 -9.94 9.24
C TYR A 148 4.24 -11.35 8.67
N ASP A 149 3.38 -11.55 7.68
CA ASP A 149 3.23 -12.82 6.95
C ASP A 149 3.50 -12.54 5.47
N LEU A 150 4.54 -13.20 4.92
CA LEU A 150 4.91 -13.07 3.51
C LEU A 150 3.76 -13.43 2.59
N ASN A 151 2.95 -14.41 2.96
CA ASN A 151 1.79 -14.78 2.17
C ASN A 151 0.83 -13.61 2.09
N ARG A 152 0.59 -12.83 3.15
CA ARG A 152 -0.40 -11.74 3.14
C ARG A 152 0.09 -10.47 2.42
N VAL A 153 1.40 -10.22 2.40
CA VAL A 153 1.95 -8.96 1.85
C VAL A 153 1.59 -8.78 0.36
N PHE A 154 1.28 -7.55 -0.01
CA PHE A 154 0.92 -7.11 -1.37
C PHE A 154 -0.26 -7.85 -2.03
N ARG A 155 -1.13 -8.52 -1.27
CA ARG A 155 -2.38 -9.09 -1.80
C ARG A 155 -3.51 -8.09 -1.98
N ARG A 156 -3.39 -6.87 -1.46
CA ARG A 156 -4.42 -5.84 -1.55
C ARG A 156 -4.00 -4.66 -2.39
N CYS A 157 -4.96 -4.08 -3.10
CA CYS A 157 -4.79 -2.83 -3.81
C CYS A 157 -4.51 -1.70 -2.82
N VAL A 158 -3.35 -1.06 -2.99
CA VAL A 158 -2.92 0.07 -2.16
C VAL A 158 -3.90 1.25 -2.23
N THR A 159 -4.65 1.37 -3.33
CA THR A 159 -5.65 2.44 -3.53
C THR A 159 -7.03 2.03 -3.06
N CYS A 160 -7.55 0.92 -3.58
CA CYS A 160 -8.94 0.49 -3.40
C CYS A 160 -9.17 -0.43 -2.22
N ASN A 161 -8.10 -0.97 -1.60
CA ASN A 161 -8.17 -1.95 -0.51
C ASN A 161 -8.73 -3.34 -0.90
N GLU A 162 -9.12 -3.52 -2.17
CA GLU A 162 -9.62 -4.79 -2.70
C GLU A 162 -8.52 -5.84 -2.88
N LEU A 163 -8.87 -7.13 -2.78
CA LEU A 163 -7.94 -8.21 -3.07
C LEU A 163 -7.53 -8.18 -4.55
N LEU A 164 -6.23 -8.34 -4.80
CA LEU A 164 -5.68 -8.41 -6.13
C LEU A 164 -5.89 -9.81 -6.70
N VAL A 165 -6.23 -9.86 -7.99
CA VAL A 165 -6.40 -11.11 -8.74
C VAL A 165 -5.22 -11.33 -9.66
N SER A 166 -4.82 -12.59 -9.87
CA SER A 166 -3.80 -12.93 -10.87
C SER A 166 -4.33 -12.64 -12.27
N VAL A 167 -3.47 -12.10 -13.14
CA VAL A 167 -3.82 -11.80 -14.52
C VAL A 167 -2.76 -12.34 -15.47
N GLU A 168 -3.20 -12.91 -16.58
CA GLU A 168 -2.28 -13.43 -17.58
C GLU A 168 -1.39 -12.33 -18.15
N LYS A 169 -0.09 -12.64 -18.29
CA LYS A 169 0.90 -11.74 -18.89
C LYS A 169 0.41 -11.13 -20.21
N LYS A 170 -0.15 -11.94 -21.10
CA LYS A 170 -0.65 -11.48 -22.41
C LYS A 170 -1.68 -10.34 -22.30
N ALA A 171 -2.56 -10.39 -21.29
CA ALA A 171 -3.63 -9.42 -21.08
C ALA A 171 -3.14 -8.05 -20.55
N VAL A 172 -1.93 -7.97 -20.00
CA VAL A 172 -1.37 -6.71 -19.48
C VAL A 172 -0.46 -5.99 -20.49
N ARG A 173 -0.14 -6.59 -21.64
CA ARG A 173 0.85 -6.08 -22.61
C ARG A 173 0.64 -4.62 -23.02
N SER A 174 -0.60 -4.19 -23.22
CA SER A 174 -0.97 -2.83 -23.62
C SER A 174 -1.13 -1.86 -22.44
N ARG A 175 -1.17 -2.37 -21.21
CA ARG A 175 -1.41 -1.60 -19.97
C ARG A 175 -0.13 -1.34 -19.17
N VAL A 176 0.95 -2.07 -19.45
CA VAL A 176 2.26 -1.88 -18.81
C VAL A 176 3.30 -1.44 -19.83
N VAL A 177 4.34 -0.73 -19.35
CA VAL A 177 5.47 -0.32 -20.20
C VAL A 177 6.19 -1.56 -20.74
N ALA A 178 6.61 -1.56 -22.02
CA ALA A 178 7.26 -2.71 -22.68
C ALA A 178 8.41 -3.33 -21.86
N LYS A 179 9.26 -2.49 -21.27
CA LYS A 179 10.36 -2.96 -20.40
C LYS A 179 9.89 -3.73 -19.16
N ILE A 180 8.74 -3.37 -18.58
CA ILE A 180 8.14 -4.11 -17.45
C ILE A 180 7.65 -5.47 -17.98
N TYR A 181 6.94 -5.47 -19.10
CA TYR A 181 6.44 -6.69 -19.74
C TYR A 181 7.56 -7.70 -20.06
N GLU A 182 8.71 -7.22 -20.54
CA GLU A 182 9.87 -8.08 -20.85
C GLU A 182 10.53 -8.67 -19.60
N ILE A 183 10.52 -7.95 -18.48
CA ILE A 183 11.26 -8.33 -17.27
C ILE A 183 10.45 -9.26 -16.35
N TYR A 184 9.13 -9.08 -16.26
CA TYR A 184 8.27 -9.75 -15.28
C TYR A 184 7.33 -10.73 -15.95
N ASP A 185 7.08 -11.87 -15.30
CA ASP A 185 6.15 -12.90 -15.77
C ASP A 185 4.84 -12.91 -14.99
N GLU A 186 4.91 -12.60 -13.70
CA GLU A 186 3.76 -12.56 -12.79
C GLU A 186 3.19 -11.15 -12.64
N PHE A 187 1.89 -11.05 -12.86
CA PHE A 187 1.12 -9.82 -12.74
C PHE A 187 -0.14 -10.05 -11.94
N THR A 188 -0.52 -9.05 -11.15
CA THR A 188 -1.82 -9.01 -10.48
C THR A 188 -2.55 -7.73 -10.84
N GLU A 189 -3.87 -7.73 -10.74
CA GLU A 189 -4.66 -6.53 -11.00
C GLU A 189 -5.74 -6.33 -9.94
N CYS A 190 -6.13 -5.07 -9.76
CA CYS A 190 -7.27 -4.74 -8.92
C CYS A 190 -8.56 -4.80 -9.75
N PRO A 191 -9.57 -5.60 -9.37
CA PRO A 191 -10.82 -5.72 -10.13
C PRO A 191 -11.65 -4.43 -10.14
N VAL A 192 -11.42 -3.52 -9.18
CA VAL A 192 -12.18 -2.27 -9.04
C VAL A 192 -11.58 -1.13 -9.87
N CYS A 193 -10.26 -0.90 -9.77
CA CYS A 193 -9.62 0.23 -10.47
C CYS A 193 -8.80 -0.15 -11.70
N GLY A 194 -8.68 -1.44 -12.02
CA GLY A 194 -7.94 -1.94 -13.18
C GLY A 194 -6.42 -1.70 -13.12
N LYS A 195 -5.88 -1.19 -12.00
CA LYS A 195 -4.44 -1.01 -11.83
C LYS A 195 -3.75 -2.36 -11.81
N VAL A 196 -2.73 -2.48 -12.66
CA VAL A 196 -1.85 -3.65 -12.72
C VAL A 196 -0.69 -3.44 -11.75
N PHE A 197 -0.39 -4.48 -10.97
CA PHE A 197 0.71 -4.58 -10.03
C PHE A 197 1.65 -5.69 -10.47
N TRP A 198 2.93 -5.53 -10.15
CA TRP A 198 3.99 -6.49 -10.41
C TRP A 198 5.05 -6.33 -9.31
N GLY A 199 5.91 -7.32 -9.15
CA GLY A 199 6.99 -7.25 -8.17
C GLY A 199 6.80 -8.09 -6.93
N PHE A 200 5.77 -8.95 -6.88
CA PHE A 200 5.58 -9.94 -5.82
C PHE A 200 4.72 -11.11 -6.33
N ASP A 201 5.16 -12.35 -6.10
CA ASP A 201 4.49 -13.59 -6.52
C ASP A 201 3.91 -14.39 -5.33
N GLY A 202 3.89 -13.82 -4.12
CA GLY A 202 3.46 -14.52 -2.90
C GLY A 202 4.63 -15.03 -2.06
N GLU A 203 5.75 -15.37 -2.69
CA GLU A 203 6.94 -15.92 -2.02
C GLU A 203 8.17 -15.00 -2.14
N ASN A 204 8.26 -14.21 -3.21
CA ASN A 204 9.47 -13.50 -3.61
C ASN A 204 9.18 -12.08 -4.10
N ALA A 205 10.09 -11.17 -3.79
CA ALA A 205 10.10 -9.83 -4.38
C ALA A 205 10.69 -9.88 -5.79
N ILE A 206 9.88 -9.56 -6.80
CA ILE A 206 10.31 -9.61 -8.20
C ILE A 206 10.90 -8.27 -8.65
N ASN A 207 10.56 -7.13 -8.01
CA ASN A 207 11.10 -5.80 -8.35
C ASN A 207 11.76 -5.07 -7.16
N TYR A 208 12.61 -4.06 -7.43
CA TYR A 208 13.42 -3.39 -6.40
C TYR A 208 12.61 -2.50 -5.46
N LYS A 209 11.58 -1.86 -6.00
CA LYS A 209 10.70 -1.01 -5.20
C LYS A 209 9.90 -1.87 -4.21
N SER A 210 9.34 -2.98 -4.68
CA SER A 210 8.66 -3.99 -3.88
C SER A 210 9.61 -4.60 -2.84
N PHE A 211 10.86 -4.93 -3.22
CA PHE A 211 11.88 -5.43 -2.29
C PHE A 211 12.22 -4.42 -1.19
N ARG A 212 12.46 -3.15 -1.53
CA ARG A 212 12.71 -2.09 -0.54
C ARG A 212 11.50 -1.88 0.38
N SER A 213 10.29 -1.91 -0.18
CA SER A 213 9.06 -1.81 0.60
C SER A 213 8.89 -3.00 1.55
N LEU A 214 9.12 -4.23 1.09
CA LEU A 214 9.10 -5.44 1.92
C LEU A 214 10.09 -5.36 3.07
N ASN A 215 11.34 -4.99 2.80
CA ASN A 215 12.37 -4.86 3.84
C ASN A 215 12.01 -3.78 4.87
N LEU A 216 11.46 -2.64 4.41
CA LEU A 216 10.98 -1.60 5.32
C LEU A 216 9.85 -2.13 6.20
N LEU A 217 8.83 -2.76 5.60
CA LEU A 217 7.68 -3.31 6.33
C LEU A 217 8.12 -4.36 7.35
N ARG A 218 8.99 -5.28 6.95
CA ARG A 218 9.58 -6.29 7.83
C ARG A 218 10.34 -5.65 8.98
N SER A 219 11.21 -4.67 8.69
CA SER A 219 11.97 -3.96 9.72
C SER A 219 11.04 -3.27 10.72
N LEU A 220 9.96 -2.62 10.26
CA LEU A 220 8.98 -1.98 11.14
C LEU A 220 8.26 -3.02 12.03
N CYS A 221 7.88 -4.16 11.48
CA CYS A 221 7.26 -5.25 12.23
C CYS A 221 8.20 -5.85 13.28
N ILE A 222 9.45 -6.13 12.93
CA ILE A 222 10.48 -6.61 13.88
C ILE A 222 10.68 -5.59 15.00
N SER A 223 10.83 -4.30 14.67
CA SER A 223 10.98 -3.24 15.66
C SER A 223 9.76 -3.08 16.57
N ALA A 224 8.58 -3.47 16.12
CA ALA A 224 7.35 -3.49 16.92
C ALA A 224 7.17 -4.76 17.76
N GLY A 225 8.10 -5.73 17.67
CA GLY A 225 7.98 -7.02 18.33
C GLY A 225 6.89 -7.92 17.72
N ALA A 226 6.46 -7.65 16.49
CA ALA A 226 5.47 -8.48 15.80
C ALA A 226 6.05 -9.87 15.47
N PRO A 227 5.25 -10.94 15.55
CA PRO A 227 5.64 -12.25 15.02
C PRO A 227 5.99 -12.14 13.53
N VAL A 228 7.17 -12.63 13.18
CA VAL A 228 7.68 -12.71 11.80
C VAL A 228 8.10 -14.16 11.59
N GLU A 229 7.55 -14.82 10.56
CA GLU A 229 7.98 -16.18 10.22
C GLU A 229 9.50 -16.24 9.93
N GLU A 230 10.14 -17.32 10.36
CA GLU A 230 11.56 -17.57 10.09
C GLU A 230 11.81 -17.70 8.58
N GLU A 231 12.83 -17.00 8.11
CA GLU A 231 13.11 -16.80 6.70
C GLU A 231 13.63 -18.09 6.05
N ARG A 232 12.93 -18.58 5.01
CA ARG A 232 13.39 -19.71 4.19
C ARG A 232 14.55 -19.30 3.27
N THR A 233 15.76 -19.72 3.63
CA THR A 233 16.99 -19.93 2.83
C THR A 233 17.71 -18.72 2.18
N ARG A 234 19.02 -18.89 1.93
CA ARG A 234 19.94 -17.88 1.33
C ARG A 234 19.67 -17.60 -0.16
N LEU A 235 18.99 -18.49 -0.89
CA LEU A 235 18.79 -18.42 -2.35
C LEU A 235 17.72 -17.39 -2.77
N THR A 236 16.75 -17.09 -1.92
CA THR A 236 15.74 -16.02 -2.14
C THR A 236 16.36 -14.62 -2.22
N ARG A 237 17.57 -14.43 -1.67
CA ARG A 237 18.29 -13.14 -1.68
C ARG A 237 18.78 -12.71 -3.06
N PHE A 238 19.02 -13.64 -3.98
CA PHE A 238 19.48 -13.32 -5.34
C PHE A 238 18.34 -13.18 -6.35
N ARG A 239 17.12 -13.65 -6.05
CA ARG A 239 15.97 -13.53 -6.96
C ARG A 239 15.64 -12.08 -7.32
N CYS A 240 15.86 -11.14 -6.40
CA CYS A 240 15.63 -9.72 -6.63
C CYS A 240 16.80 -9.01 -7.34
N PHE A 241 17.92 -9.69 -7.62
CA PHE A 241 19.11 -9.10 -8.24
C PHE A 241 18.81 -8.48 -9.61
N ARG A 242 17.98 -9.14 -10.43
CA ARG A 242 17.44 -8.57 -11.71
C ARG A 242 16.76 -7.23 -11.54
N SER A 243 16.28 -6.93 -10.35
CA SER A 243 15.55 -5.71 -10.07
C SER A 243 16.43 -4.54 -9.68
N PHE A 244 17.65 -4.81 -9.20
CA PHE A 244 18.49 -3.79 -8.61
C PHE A 244 18.76 -2.65 -9.60
N PRO A 245 18.90 -1.40 -9.10
CA PRO A 245 19.30 -0.28 -9.93
C PRO A 245 20.56 -0.64 -10.73
N ARG A 246 20.62 -0.20 -12.00
CA ARG A 246 21.77 -0.54 -12.88
C ARG A 246 23.09 -0.15 -12.22
N ILE A 247 23.15 0.97 -11.50
CA ILE A 247 24.33 1.39 -10.73
C ILE A 247 24.77 0.35 -9.69
N SER A 248 23.83 -0.27 -8.96
CA SER A 248 24.13 -1.31 -7.97
C SER A 248 24.62 -2.59 -8.65
N LYS A 249 24.04 -2.95 -9.80
CA LYS A 249 24.50 -4.11 -10.57
C LYS A 249 25.87 -3.90 -11.19
N VAL A 250 26.13 -2.73 -11.78
CA VAL A 250 27.45 -2.34 -12.31
C VAL A 250 28.49 -2.42 -11.21
N LEU A 251 28.18 -1.85 -10.03
CA LEU A 251 29.08 -1.92 -8.88
C LEU A 251 29.38 -3.37 -8.50
N ILE A 252 28.34 -4.20 -8.33
CA ILE A 252 28.53 -5.62 -7.98
C ILE A 252 29.34 -6.34 -9.06
N PHE A 253 28.97 -6.20 -10.33
CA PHE A 253 29.66 -6.84 -11.47
C PHE A 253 31.12 -6.37 -11.59
N SER A 254 31.42 -5.11 -11.25
CA SER A 254 32.79 -4.59 -11.29
C SER A 254 33.74 -5.27 -10.32
N TYR A 255 33.23 -5.90 -9.25
CA TYR A 255 34.01 -6.67 -8.29
C TYR A 255 34.08 -8.18 -8.60
N LEU A 256 33.32 -8.70 -9.57
CA LEU A 256 33.28 -10.13 -9.90
C LEU A 256 34.33 -10.51 -10.95
N GLU A 257 34.99 -11.65 -10.82
CA GLU A 257 35.89 -12.15 -11.87
C GLU A 257 35.12 -12.58 -13.13
N ASP A 258 35.80 -12.73 -14.27
CA ASP A 258 35.12 -13.05 -15.54
C ASP A 258 34.40 -14.40 -15.51
N VAL A 259 34.92 -15.35 -14.71
CA VAL A 259 34.28 -16.65 -14.44
C VAL A 259 32.96 -16.49 -13.66
N ASP A 260 32.96 -15.63 -12.64
CA ASP A 260 31.77 -15.33 -11.83
C ASP A 260 30.74 -14.52 -12.62
N LEU A 261 31.18 -13.62 -13.49
CA LEU A 261 30.32 -12.93 -14.46
C LEU A 261 29.63 -13.93 -15.39
N GLY A 262 30.35 -14.95 -15.87
CA GLY A 262 29.76 -16.05 -16.64
C GLY A 262 28.64 -16.75 -15.87
N SER A 263 28.91 -17.14 -14.62
CA SER A 263 27.92 -17.77 -13.75
C SER A 263 26.70 -16.88 -13.49
N MET A 264 26.90 -15.56 -13.34
CA MET A 264 25.80 -14.59 -13.19
C MET A 264 24.96 -14.46 -14.46
N ILE A 265 25.54 -14.61 -15.65
CA ILE A 265 24.81 -14.62 -16.92
C ILE A 265 23.98 -15.91 -17.04
N ASP A 266 24.51 -17.04 -16.60
CA ASP A 266 23.78 -18.31 -16.65
C ASP A 266 22.53 -18.29 -15.76
N VAL A 267 22.66 -17.73 -14.55
CA VAL A 267 21.53 -17.54 -13.63
C VAL A 267 20.61 -16.40 -14.10
N PHE A 268 21.17 -15.35 -14.70
CA PHE A 268 20.41 -14.17 -15.15
C PHE A 268 20.73 -13.78 -16.61
N PRO A 269 20.22 -14.52 -17.61
CA PRO A 269 20.58 -14.31 -19.02
C PRO A 269 20.31 -12.91 -19.55
N ALA A 270 19.31 -12.22 -19.00
CA ALA A 270 18.95 -10.86 -19.38
C ALA A 270 19.93 -9.77 -18.89
N LEU A 271 20.97 -10.15 -18.13
CA LEU A 271 22.04 -9.23 -17.70
C LEU A 271 23.32 -9.38 -18.54
N ARG A 272 23.28 -10.18 -19.62
CA ARG A 272 24.42 -10.40 -20.52
C ARG A 272 25.03 -9.09 -21.02
N ASP A 273 24.22 -8.20 -21.57
CA ASP A 273 24.71 -6.92 -22.10
C ASP A 273 25.47 -6.12 -21.04
N LEU A 274 24.97 -6.11 -19.80
CA LEU A 274 25.64 -5.42 -18.70
C LEU A 274 26.96 -6.08 -18.30
N ALA A 275 27.04 -7.41 -18.34
CA ALA A 275 28.28 -8.13 -18.07
C ALA A 275 29.34 -7.84 -19.14
N GLU A 276 28.94 -7.80 -20.42
CA GLU A 276 29.82 -7.43 -21.52
C GLU A 276 30.26 -5.97 -21.43
N ASP A 277 29.36 -5.04 -21.10
CA ASP A 277 29.71 -3.63 -20.88
C ASP A 277 30.78 -3.47 -19.77
N VAL A 278 30.68 -4.28 -18.70
CA VAL A 278 31.65 -4.26 -17.58
C VAL A 278 33.00 -4.86 -18.02
N LYS A 279 33.01 -5.93 -18.81
CA LYS A 279 34.24 -6.50 -19.39
C LYS A 279 34.93 -5.51 -20.33
N GLU A 280 34.18 -4.86 -21.22
CA GLU A 280 34.69 -3.83 -22.13
C GLU A 280 35.26 -2.64 -21.34
N SER A 281 34.58 -2.20 -20.28
CA SER A 281 35.05 -1.14 -19.39
C SER A 281 36.39 -1.49 -18.73
N ARG A 282 36.60 -2.75 -18.31
CA ARG A 282 37.89 -3.22 -17.77
C ARG A 282 39.01 -3.17 -18.80
N GLN A 283 38.74 -3.58 -20.04
CA GLN A 283 39.73 -3.62 -21.11
C GLN A 283 40.11 -2.21 -21.60
N THR A 284 39.13 -1.30 -21.67
CA THR A 284 39.33 0.04 -22.24
C THR A 284 39.67 1.10 -21.21
N GLY A 285 39.52 0.82 -19.91
CA GLY A 285 39.67 1.77 -18.81
C GLY A 285 38.61 2.87 -18.77
N LYS A 286 37.62 2.83 -19.68
CA LYS A 286 36.51 3.79 -19.72
C LYS A 286 35.42 3.33 -18.76
N PRO A 287 34.79 4.22 -17.97
CA PRO A 287 33.69 3.82 -17.10
C PRO A 287 32.49 3.33 -17.92
N VAL A 288 31.81 2.28 -17.43
CA VAL A 288 30.54 1.80 -17.99
C VAL A 288 29.56 2.98 -18.10
N ASP A 289 29.11 3.26 -19.32
CA ASP A 289 28.44 4.52 -19.62
C ASP A 289 27.18 4.74 -18.74
N LYS A 290 27.11 5.94 -18.16
CA LYS A 290 26.01 6.34 -17.28
C LYS A 290 24.83 6.80 -18.14
N MET A 291 23.70 6.13 -17.96
CA MET A 291 22.37 6.76 -18.07
C MET A 291 21.94 7.19 -19.48
N GLN A 292 22.17 6.36 -20.50
CA GLN A 292 21.32 6.38 -21.69
C GLN A 292 20.70 5.00 -21.90
N LEU A 293 19.42 4.88 -21.53
CA LEU A 293 18.52 4.09 -22.37
C LEU A 293 18.62 4.75 -23.76
N ILE A 294 19.46 4.20 -24.62
CA ILE A 294 19.45 4.55 -26.03
C ILE A 294 18.02 4.24 -26.48
N LYS A 295 17.23 5.30 -26.69
CA LYS A 295 16.07 5.27 -27.56
C LYS A 295 16.61 4.85 -28.92
N GLN A 296 16.67 3.54 -29.19
CA GLN A 296 16.82 3.05 -30.55
C GLN A 296 15.48 3.27 -31.25
N THR A 297 15.23 4.52 -31.64
CA THR A 297 14.32 4.84 -32.73
C THR A 297 15.15 5.50 -33.81
N SER A 298 15.43 4.70 -34.85
CA SER A 298 15.68 5.08 -36.24
C SER A 298 16.73 6.18 -36.51
N ARG A 299 17.95 5.76 -36.89
CA ARG A 299 18.81 6.53 -37.80
C ARG A 299 18.71 5.97 -39.21
N ARG A 300 18.13 6.78 -40.10
CA ARG A 300 18.23 6.90 -41.58
C ARG A 300 16.85 7.39 -42.02
N VAL A 301 16.66 8.61 -42.49
CA VAL A 301 17.27 9.20 -43.70
C VAL A 301 17.56 10.70 -43.50
N GLU A 302 18.63 11.13 -44.15
CA GLU A 302 19.19 12.49 -44.22
C GLU A 302 18.28 13.49 -44.95
N GLY A 303 18.38 14.78 -44.57
CA GLY A 303 17.77 15.88 -45.30
C GLY A 303 18.00 17.24 -44.64
N LYS A 304 19.05 17.94 -45.10
CA LYS A 304 19.55 19.27 -44.68
C LYS A 304 18.49 20.39 -44.58
N ALA A 305 18.67 21.32 -43.62
CA ALA A 305 18.92 22.77 -43.84
C ALA A 305 18.89 23.59 -42.51
N PRO A 306 19.54 24.79 -42.43
CA PRO A 306 20.02 25.35 -41.17
C PRO A 306 19.16 26.47 -40.53
N ARG A 307 19.30 26.58 -39.19
CA ARG A 307 19.19 27.75 -38.28
C ARG A 307 18.22 28.89 -38.61
N ARG A 308 17.38 29.26 -37.64
CA ARG A 308 17.22 30.67 -37.20
C ARG A 308 16.86 30.76 -35.70
N ARG A 309 17.68 31.50 -34.95
CA ARG A 309 17.37 32.07 -33.63
C ARG A 309 16.35 33.19 -33.85
N GLY A 310 15.28 33.21 -33.06
CA GLY A 310 14.34 34.32 -32.95
C GLY A 310 13.75 34.33 -31.55
N ASN A 311 13.94 35.45 -30.86
CA ASN A 311 13.61 35.68 -29.46
C ASN A 311 12.37 36.58 -29.36
N LYS A 312 11.70 36.58 -28.19
CA LYS A 312 10.60 37.49 -27.74
C LYS A 312 9.21 37.23 -28.37
N LYS A 313 8.18 36.92 -27.56
CA LYS A 313 7.28 37.83 -26.80
C LYS A 313 6.61 38.87 -27.71
N GLU A 314 5.30 39.10 -27.44
CA GLU A 314 4.35 40.04 -28.12
C GLU A 314 3.72 39.40 -29.38
N LEU A 315 2.42 39.37 -29.67
CA LEU A 315 1.20 40.09 -29.26
C LEU A 315 0.02 39.08 -29.25
N GLN A 316 -0.73 38.90 -28.16
CA GLN A 316 -2.10 39.42 -27.97
C GLN A 316 -2.84 40.00 -29.20
N ARG A 317 -3.99 39.37 -29.50
CA ARG A 317 -5.28 39.92 -29.99
C ARG A 317 -5.75 39.39 -31.36
N ILE A 318 -7.08 39.25 -31.39
CA ILE A 318 -8.00 39.17 -32.53
C ILE A 318 -8.25 37.76 -33.06
N SER A 319 -9.40 37.18 -32.68
CA SER A 319 -10.33 36.45 -33.56
C SER A 319 -11.47 35.84 -32.73
N GLN A 320 -12.34 36.72 -32.22
CA GLN A 320 -13.78 36.46 -32.31
C GLN A 320 -14.19 36.38 -33.79
N ALA A 321 -15.28 35.66 -34.06
CA ALA A 321 -15.81 35.18 -35.35
C ALA A 321 -15.33 33.73 -35.61
N GLU A 322 -16.18 32.71 -35.64
CA GLU A 322 -17.52 32.64 -36.24
C GLU A 322 -18.46 31.69 -35.45
N HIS A 323 -19.68 32.19 -35.19
CA HIS A 323 -20.96 31.51 -34.89
C HIS A 323 -21.10 30.82 -33.53
#